data_AF-A0AAD9RQZ2-F1
#
_entry.id   AF-A0AAD9RQZ2-F1
#
_cell.length_a   1.000
_cell.length_b   1.000
_cell.length_c   1.000
_cell.angle_alpha   90.00
_cell.angle_beta   90.00
_cell.angle_gamma   90.00
#
_symmetry.space_group_name_H-M   'P 1'
#
loop_
_entity.id
_entity.type
_entity.pdbx_description
1 polymer ?
#
loop_
_entity_poly.entity_id
_entity_poly.type
_entity_poly.pdbx_seq_one_letter_code
_entity_poly.pdbx_strand_id
1 'polypeptide(L)'
;MTRSWNDDDAFLPLNFRLACVLTRLRSVSSFIAVDNRRRQIKEIRRSIMSSPSLKDLPKVALDLKSELEGFNHGCMKKAATAEKNVLPSAEDVRQERQHSELIHDVESFKPDQLKHADTKEKIILPNAKDVAAEKTQQTLIAGIETFDPSSLKHTTTQEKNPLPDKDAIQQEKGKQQLISGIENFDPAKLKHAETLEKNPLPTKEAIDAEKIAA
;
A
#
# COMPACT_ATOMS: atom_id res chain seq x y z
N MET A 1 51.95 -8.68 26.13
CA MET A 1 51.89 -9.52 27.35
C MET A 1 51.06 -10.76 27.06
N THR A 2 51.71 -11.86 26.70
CA THR A 2 51.08 -13.18 26.52
C THR A 2 50.99 -13.87 27.88
N ARG A 3 49.80 -13.90 28.50
CA ARG A 3 49.56 -14.73 29.69
C ARG A 3 49.36 -16.18 29.25
N SER A 4 50.25 -17.06 29.68
CA SER A 4 50.07 -18.50 29.54
C SER A 4 48.84 -18.91 30.36
N TRP A 5 48.00 -19.73 29.76
CA TRP A 5 46.81 -20.27 30.42
C TRP A 5 47.26 -21.46 31.25
N ASN A 6 47.14 -21.36 32.58
CA ASN A 6 47.21 -22.51 33.47
C ASN A 6 45.82 -23.16 33.53
N ASP A 7 45.79 -24.49 33.51
CA ASP A 7 44.64 -25.38 33.33
C ASP A 7 43.65 -25.46 34.51
N ASP A 8 43.47 -24.39 35.31
CA ASP A 8 42.63 -24.42 36.54
C ASP A 8 41.34 -23.59 36.48
N ASP A 9 40.84 -23.19 35.30
CA ASP A 9 39.57 -22.45 35.15
C ASP A 9 38.45 -23.31 34.54
N ALA A 10 38.04 -24.33 35.27
CA ALA A 10 37.00 -25.27 34.88
C ALA A 10 35.59 -24.90 35.35
N PHE A 11 35.18 -23.61 35.44
CA PHE A 11 33.76 -23.28 35.68
C PHE A 11 33.38 -21.90 35.12
N LEU A 12 33.19 -21.80 33.79
CA LEU A 12 32.39 -20.72 33.19
C LEU A 12 31.23 -21.36 32.41
N PRO A 13 29.98 -20.87 32.56
CA PRO A 13 28.81 -21.47 31.92
C PRO A 13 29.00 -21.52 30.40
N LEU A 14 28.57 -22.62 29.77
CA LEU A 14 28.76 -22.93 28.34
C LEU A 14 28.37 -21.76 27.41
N ASN A 15 27.36 -20.98 27.82
CA ASN A 15 26.89 -19.77 27.12
C ASN A 15 27.96 -18.67 27.01
N PHE A 16 28.83 -18.52 28.01
CA PHE A 16 29.86 -17.47 28.03
C PHE A 16 31.05 -17.84 27.15
N ARG A 17 31.45 -19.13 27.13
CA ARG A 17 32.49 -19.62 26.23
C ARG A 17 32.04 -19.52 24.76
N LEU A 18 30.79 -19.85 24.46
CA LEU A 18 30.24 -19.73 23.10
C LEU A 18 30.15 -18.27 22.65
N ALA A 19 29.74 -17.35 23.53
CA ALA A 19 29.71 -15.91 23.23
C ALA A 19 31.10 -15.32 22.94
N CYS A 20 32.13 -15.72 23.68
CA CYS A 20 33.52 -15.31 23.40
C CYS A 20 34.02 -15.82 22.04
N VAL A 21 33.72 -17.08 21.69
CA VAL A 21 34.12 -17.67 20.41
C VAL A 21 33.41 -16.98 19.25
N LEU A 22 32.10 -16.74 19.34
CA LEU A 22 31.33 -16.03 18.30
C LEU A 22 31.78 -14.58 18.13
N THR A 23 32.13 -13.88 19.21
CA THR A 23 32.66 -12.51 19.16
C THR A 23 34.03 -12.49 18.48
N ARG A 24 34.91 -13.46 18.78
CA ARG A 24 36.20 -13.60 18.08
C ARG A 24 36.02 -13.96 16.61
N LEU A 25 35.12 -14.88 16.25
CA LEU A 25 34.84 -15.21 14.84
C LEU A 25 34.27 -14.02 14.06
N ARG A 26 33.37 -13.24 14.66
CA ARG A 26 32.85 -12.00 14.04
C ARG A 26 33.95 -10.95 13.84
N SER A 27 34.85 -10.81 14.82
CA SER A 27 35.99 -9.89 14.71
C SER A 27 36.97 -10.31 13.60
N VAL A 28 37.31 -11.60 13.50
CA VAL A 28 38.19 -12.14 12.44
C VAL A 28 37.54 -12.01 11.06
N SER A 29 36.25 -12.31 10.92
CA SER A 29 35.51 -12.14 9.66
C SER A 29 35.47 -10.68 9.20
N SER A 30 35.24 -9.75 10.14
CA SER A 30 35.30 -8.31 9.85
C SER A 30 36.70 -7.86 9.40
N PHE A 31 37.76 -8.37 10.04
CA PHE A 31 39.14 -8.06 9.68
C PHE A 31 39.48 -8.54 8.25
N ILE A 32 39.12 -9.78 7.90
CA ILE A 32 39.32 -10.35 6.57
C ILE A 32 38.54 -9.54 5.51
N ALA A 33 37.31 -9.13 5.81
CA ALA A 33 36.49 -8.32 4.89
C ALA A 33 37.10 -6.94 4.65
N VAL A 34 37.65 -6.30 5.69
CA VAL A 34 38.34 -5.00 5.57
C VAL A 34 39.64 -5.14 4.77
N ASP A 35 40.42 -6.20 4.98
CA ASP A 35 41.65 -6.45 4.21
C ASP A 35 41.36 -6.75 2.75
N ASN A 36 40.31 -7.50 2.46
CA ASN A 36 39.91 -7.78 1.08
C ASN A 36 39.42 -6.51 0.37
N ARG A 37 38.66 -5.67 1.08
CA ARG A 37 38.22 -4.36 0.57
C ARG A 37 39.40 -3.40 0.36
N ARG A 38 40.40 -3.41 1.26
CA ARG A 38 41.65 -2.64 1.09
C ARG A 38 42.47 -3.13 -0.11
N ARG A 39 42.56 -4.45 -0.34
CA ARG A 39 43.21 -5.02 -1.53
C ARG A 39 42.50 -4.62 -2.82
N GLN A 40 41.18 -4.74 -2.87
CA GLN A 40 40.36 -4.29 -4.01
C GLN A 40 40.53 -2.79 -4.31
N ILE A 41 40.51 -1.94 -3.28
CA ILE A 41 40.73 -0.49 -3.47
C ILE A 41 42.14 -0.21 -4.01
N LYS A 42 43.14 -0.99 -3.59
CA LYS A 42 44.52 -0.84 -4.06
C LYS A 42 44.69 -1.27 -5.52
N GLU A 43 44.04 -2.35 -5.93
CA GLU A 43 43.95 -2.81 -7.33
C GLU A 43 43.26 -1.78 -8.23
N ILE A 44 42.10 -1.27 -7.80
CA ILE A 44 41.34 -0.24 -8.54
C ILE A 44 42.18 1.03 -8.70
N ARG A 45 42.82 1.52 -7.62
CA ARG A 45 43.72 2.68 -7.72
C ARG A 45 44.89 2.43 -8.66
N ARG A 46 45.46 1.23 -8.67
CA ARG A 46 46.56 0.87 -9.59
C ARG A 46 46.09 0.85 -11.04
N SER A 47 44.88 0.37 -11.32
CA SER A 47 44.29 0.39 -12.66
C SER A 47 43.95 1.81 -13.13
N ILE A 48 43.37 2.66 -12.27
CA ILE A 48 42.99 4.04 -12.63
C ILE A 48 44.23 4.91 -12.90
N MET A 49 45.34 4.65 -12.21
CA MET A 49 46.59 5.39 -12.42
C MET A 49 47.49 4.79 -13.52
N SER A 50 47.06 3.74 -14.21
CA SER A 50 47.77 3.19 -15.36
C SER A 50 47.40 3.97 -16.61
N SER A 51 48.07 5.11 -16.83
CA SER A 51 48.02 5.83 -18.10
C SER A 51 48.50 4.90 -19.23
N PRO A 52 47.83 4.85 -20.40
CA PRO A 52 48.32 4.06 -21.53
C PRO A 52 49.72 4.54 -21.92
N SER A 53 50.65 3.60 -22.13
CA SER A 53 52.01 3.96 -22.50
C SER A 53 52.03 4.49 -23.94
N LEU A 54 52.99 5.35 -24.28
CA LEU A 54 53.11 5.97 -25.62
C LEU A 54 53.12 4.95 -26.78
N LYS A 55 53.42 3.67 -26.48
CA LYS A 55 53.46 2.56 -27.44
C LYS A 55 52.08 1.98 -27.74
N ASP A 56 51.10 2.22 -26.88
CA ASP A 56 49.75 1.64 -26.93
C ASP A 56 48.72 2.61 -27.55
N LEU A 57 49.15 3.81 -27.95
CA LEU A 57 48.31 4.76 -28.67
C LEU A 57 48.31 4.45 -30.17
N PRO A 58 47.18 4.65 -30.88
CA PRO A 58 47.13 4.50 -32.33
C PRO A 58 48.14 5.46 -32.97
N LYS A 59 48.99 4.91 -33.84
CA LYS A 59 50.03 5.69 -34.52
C LYS A 59 49.35 6.62 -35.52
N VAL A 60 49.34 7.91 -35.21
CA VAL A 60 48.79 8.96 -36.07
C VAL A 60 49.45 8.86 -37.44
N ALA A 61 48.64 8.80 -38.51
CA ALA A 61 49.13 8.71 -39.88
C ALA A 61 50.12 9.85 -40.16
N LEU A 62 51.19 9.57 -40.90
CA LEU A 62 52.30 10.50 -41.13
C LEU A 62 51.83 11.84 -41.70
N ASP A 63 50.81 11.80 -42.55
CA ASP A 63 50.22 12.99 -43.18
C ASP A 63 49.53 13.90 -42.16
N LEU A 64 48.84 13.31 -41.18
CA LEU A 64 48.18 14.07 -40.11
C LEU A 64 49.22 14.63 -39.12
N LYS A 65 50.34 13.92 -38.92
CA LYS A 65 51.45 14.38 -38.06
C LYS A 65 52.15 15.59 -38.66
N SER A 66 52.40 15.62 -39.97
CA SER A 66 53.01 16.77 -40.64
C SER A 66 52.07 17.97 -40.68
N GLU A 67 50.77 17.76 -40.88
CA GLU A 67 49.77 18.82 -40.85
C GLU A 67 49.62 19.44 -39.45
N LEU A 68 49.69 18.62 -38.39
CA LEU A 68 49.70 19.09 -37.00
C LEU A 68 51.01 19.83 -36.64
N GLU A 69 52.16 19.36 -37.12
CA GLU A 69 53.46 20.02 -36.89
C GLU A 69 53.59 21.34 -37.66
N GLY A 70 52.96 21.44 -38.84
CA GLY A 70 52.87 22.65 -39.65
C GLY A 70 51.68 23.56 -39.34
N PHE A 71 50.85 23.20 -38.36
CA PHE A 71 49.60 23.91 -38.08
C PHE A 71 49.87 25.33 -37.55
N ASN A 72 49.63 26.33 -38.40
CA ASN A 72 49.80 27.73 -38.03
C ASN A 72 48.60 28.22 -37.20
N HIS A 73 48.77 28.27 -35.88
CA HIS A 73 47.77 28.79 -34.93
C HIS A 73 47.33 30.25 -35.20
N GLY A 74 48.09 30.99 -36.02
CA GLY A 74 47.76 32.34 -36.47
C GLY A 74 46.63 32.40 -37.50
N CYS A 75 46.35 31.30 -38.20
CA CYS A 75 45.25 31.19 -39.16
C CYS A 75 43.89 30.90 -38.49
N MET A 76 43.89 30.60 -37.18
CA MET A 76 42.67 30.40 -36.42
C MET A 76 42.02 31.75 -36.14
N LYS A 77 40.72 31.89 -36.45
CA LYS A 77 39.96 33.10 -36.12
C LYS A 77 40.08 33.37 -34.62
N LYS A 78 40.60 34.55 -34.24
CA LYS A 78 40.62 34.98 -32.85
C LYS A 78 39.17 35.18 -32.40
N ALA A 79 38.70 34.35 -31.49
CA ALA A 79 37.44 34.61 -30.81
C ALA A 79 37.67 35.79 -29.85
N ALA A 80 36.96 36.90 -30.06
CA ALA A 80 36.99 38.02 -29.14
C ALA A 80 36.40 37.56 -27.80
N THR A 81 37.25 37.43 -26.78
CA THR A 81 36.82 37.21 -25.40
C THR A 81 36.35 38.56 -24.86
N ALA A 82 35.05 38.84 -24.98
CA ALA A 82 34.44 39.96 -24.28
C ALA A 82 34.37 39.60 -22.79
N GLU A 83 35.32 40.09 -22.00
CA GLU A 83 35.22 40.06 -20.53
C GLU A 83 34.04 40.95 -20.14
N LYS A 84 32.90 40.32 -19.84
CA LYS A 84 31.69 41.01 -19.42
C LYS A 84 31.82 41.40 -17.94
N ASN A 85 32.69 42.36 -17.62
CA ASN A 85 32.67 43.07 -16.34
C ASN A 85 31.44 43.98 -16.31
N VAL A 86 30.26 43.39 -16.15
CA VAL A 86 29.03 44.15 -15.93
C VAL A 86 29.10 44.65 -14.50
N LEU A 87 29.13 45.97 -14.35
CA LEU A 87 28.90 46.59 -13.06
C LEU A 87 27.51 46.18 -12.57
N PRO A 88 27.32 45.95 -11.25
CA PRO A 88 26.00 45.71 -10.69
C PRO A 88 25.00 46.74 -11.22
N SER A 89 23.82 46.29 -11.62
CA SER A 89 22.80 47.21 -12.11
C SER A 89 22.35 48.14 -10.97
N ALA A 90 21.76 49.29 -11.33
CA ALA A 90 21.19 50.19 -10.34
C ALA A 90 20.07 49.51 -9.50
N GLU A 91 19.43 48.47 -10.04
CA GLU A 91 18.45 47.66 -9.32
C GLU A 91 19.13 46.74 -8.30
N ASP A 92 20.21 46.05 -8.69
CA ASP A 92 20.97 45.17 -7.79
C ASP A 92 21.47 45.93 -6.56
N VAL A 93 22.00 47.14 -6.75
CA VAL A 93 22.48 48.00 -5.65
C VAL A 93 21.33 48.46 -4.75
N ARG A 94 20.13 48.69 -5.30
CA ARG A 94 18.96 49.07 -4.50
C ARG A 94 18.44 47.91 -3.67
N GLN A 95 18.39 46.71 -4.24
CA GLN A 95 17.98 45.51 -3.52
C GLN A 95 18.97 45.17 -2.40
N GLU A 96 20.28 45.27 -2.65
CA GLU A 96 21.32 45.07 -1.64
C GLU A 96 21.18 46.05 -0.47
N ARG A 97 20.89 47.33 -0.76
CA ARG A 97 20.64 48.35 0.29
C ARG A 97 19.39 48.03 1.10
N GLN A 98 18.28 47.69 0.45
CA GLN A 98 17.04 47.33 1.15
C GLN A 98 17.23 46.08 2.02
N HIS A 99 17.97 45.09 1.53
CA HIS A 99 18.30 43.90 2.30
C HIS A 99 19.17 44.23 3.52
N SER A 100 20.20 45.05 3.33
CA SER A 100 21.12 45.48 4.40
C SER A 100 20.38 46.29 5.47
N GLU A 101 19.48 47.19 5.07
CA GLU A 101 18.64 47.97 5.99
C GLU A 101 17.74 47.07 6.83
N LEU A 102 17.07 46.09 6.22
CA LEU A 102 16.22 45.15 6.95
C LEU A 102 17.01 44.31 7.96
N ILE A 103 18.21 43.86 7.58
CA ILE A 103 19.08 43.08 8.47
C ILE A 103 19.53 43.94 9.64
N HIS A 104 19.97 45.17 9.37
CA HIS A 104 20.37 46.11 10.41
C HIS A 104 19.23 46.43 11.39
N ASP A 105 18.01 46.60 10.89
CA ASP A 105 16.84 46.89 11.74
C ASP A 105 16.48 45.70 12.64
N VAL A 106 16.63 44.47 12.15
CA VAL A 106 16.45 43.25 12.94
C VAL A 106 17.59 43.07 13.96
N GLU A 107 18.85 43.35 13.59
CA GLU A 107 20.00 43.28 14.49
C GLU A 107 19.93 44.33 15.61
N SER A 108 19.49 45.54 15.27
CA SER A 108 19.32 46.65 16.21
C SER A 108 18.00 46.61 16.97
N PHE A 109 17.16 45.61 16.70
CA PHE A 109 15.85 45.48 17.31
C PHE A 109 15.96 45.30 18.83
N LYS A 110 15.32 46.20 19.57
CA LYS A 110 15.27 46.14 21.04
C LYS A 110 14.02 45.38 21.48
N PRO A 111 14.14 44.14 22.00
CA PRO A 111 12.98 43.35 22.44
C PRO A 111 12.20 44.03 23.58
N ASP A 112 12.83 44.93 24.34
CA ASP A 112 12.19 45.70 25.41
C ASP A 112 11.09 46.66 24.91
N GLN A 113 11.03 46.94 23.60
CA GLN A 113 9.98 47.75 22.99
C GLN A 113 8.73 46.92 22.64
N LEU A 114 8.80 45.59 22.71
CA LEU A 114 7.65 44.73 22.51
C LEU A 114 6.68 44.88 23.68
N LYS A 115 5.40 45.07 23.37
CA LYS A 115 4.34 45.02 24.39
C LYS A 115 4.30 43.62 24.98
N HIS A 116 4.24 43.53 26.31
CA HIS A 116 4.06 42.26 27.00
C HIS A 116 2.75 41.61 26.53
N ALA A 117 2.84 40.38 26.02
CA ALA A 117 1.68 39.57 25.69
C ALA A 117 1.45 38.55 26.81
N ASP A 118 0.42 38.79 27.64
CA ASP A 118 0.01 37.83 28.67
C ASP A 118 -0.64 36.61 28.01
N THR A 119 0.14 35.55 27.78
CA THR A 119 -0.40 34.26 27.36
C THR A 119 -1.04 33.56 28.56
N LYS A 120 -2.37 33.68 28.69
CA LYS A 120 -3.14 32.89 29.66
C LYS A 120 -3.33 31.47 29.12
N GLU A 121 -2.47 30.54 29.53
CA GLU A 121 -2.71 29.11 29.32
C GLU A 121 -3.92 28.69 30.17
N LYS A 122 -5.03 28.34 29.51
CA LYS A 122 -6.24 27.89 30.19
C LYS A 122 -6.10 26.41 30.56
N ILE A 123 -5.30 26.11 31.58
CA ILE A 123 -5.31 24.79 32.23
C ILE A 123 -6.62 24.71 33.02
N ILE A 124 -7.68 24.18 32.40
CA ILE A 124 -8.93 23.91 33.12
C ILE A 124 -8.68 22.62 33.92
N LEU A 125 -8.60 22.76 35.24
CA LEU A 125 -8.66 21.59 36.13
C LEU A 125 -10.00 20.87 35.93
N PRO A 126 -10.04 19.53 35.93
CA PRO A 126 -11.28 18.78 35.89
C PRO A 126 -12.23 19.31 36.96
N ASN A 127 -13.46 19.62 36.58
CA ASN A 127 -14.43 20.14 37.53
C ASN A 127 -14.99 18.99 38.38
N ALA A 128 -15.64 19.30 39.51
CA ALA A 128 -16.24 18.28 40.39
C ALA A 128 -17.23 17.36 39.64
N LYS A 129 -17.89 17.88 38.60
CA LYS A 129 -18.77 17.10 37.71
C LYS A 129 -18.00 16.06 36.89
N ASP A 130 -16.81 16.39 36.41
CA ASP A 130 -16.00 15.52 35.56
C ASP A 130 -15.47 14.34 36.39
N VAL A 131 -14.98 14.62 37.60
CA VAL A 131 -14.52 13.60 38.55
C VAL A 131 -15.67 12.67 38.99
N ALA A 132 -16.87 13.23 39.23
CA ALA A 132 -18.03 12.43 39.60
C ALA A 132 -18.50 11.52 38.46
N ALA A 133 -18.47 12.02 37.21
CA ALA A 133 -18.79 11.22 36.03
C ALA A 133 -17.78 10.07 35.85
N GLU A 134 -16.49 10.36 35.97
CA GLU A 134 -15.43 9.37 35.84
C GLU A 134 -15.54 8.27 36.91
N LYS A 135 -15.80 8.64 38.17
CA LYS A 135 -16.02 7.66 39.25
C LYS A 135 -17.23 6.75 38.98
N THR A 136 -18.29 7.30 38.40
CA THR A 136 -19.49 6.54 38.03
C THR A 136 -19.17 5.55 36.90
N GLN A 137 -18.45 5.99 35.87
CA GLN A 137 -18.01 5.13 34.77
C GLN A 137 -17.09 4.01 35.27
N GLN A 138 -16.14 4.34 36.13
CA GLN A 138 -15.22 3.35 36.71
C GLN A 138 -15.97 2.28 37.54
N THR A 139 -17.00 2.69 38.28
CA THR A 139 -17.85 1.76 39.05
C THR A 139 -18.62 0.82 38.12
N LEU A 140 -19.18 1.33 37.02
CA LEU A 140 -19.88 0.53 36.02
C LEU A 140 -18.95 -0.49 35.36
N ILE A 141 -17.75 -0.06 34.97
CA ILE A 141 -16.74 -0.93 34.34
C ILE A 141 -16.32 -2.04 35.31
N ALA A 142 -15.98 -1.70 36.55
CA ALA A 142 -15.63 -2.69 37.56
C ALA A 142 -16.78 -3.66 37.85
N GLY A 143 -18.03 -3.18 37.86
CA GLY A 143 -19.21 -4.01 38.01
C GLY A 143 -19.40 -5.00 36.86
N ILE A 144 -19.08 -4.61 35.62
CA ILE A 144 -19.13 -5.49 34.44
C ILE A 144 -17.96 -6.50 34.46
N GLU A 145 -16.75 -6.07 34.81
CA GLU A 145 -15.57 -6.96 34.89
C GLU A 145 -15.75 -8.06 35.95
N THR A 146 -16.38 -7.73 37.06
CA THR A 146 -16.66 -8.66 38.16
C THR A 146 -18.03 -9.34 38.07
N PHE A 147 -18.79 -9.05 37.00
CA PHE A 147 -20.12 -9.61 36.83
C PHE A 147 -20.05 -11.12 36.65
N ASP A 148 -20.71 -11.86 37.53
CA ASP A 148 -20.83 -13.31 37.45
C ASP A 148 -21.93 -13.69 36.43
N PRO A 149 -21.57 -14.26 35.25
CA PRO A 149 -22.55 -14.64 34.25
C PRO A 149 -23.48 -15.78 34.72
N SER A 150 -23.10 -16.54 35.75
CA SER A 150 -23.95 -17.59 36.32
C SER A 150 -25.16 -17.04 37.07
N SER A 151 -25.15 -15.75 37.43
CA SER A 151 -26.31 -15.05 37.98
C SER A 151 -27.40 -14.76 36.94
N LEU A 152 -27.09 -14.91 35.65
CA LEU A 152 -28.08 -14.75 34.58
C LEU A 152 -29.01 -15.97 34.53
N LYS A 153 -30.31 -15.71 34.38
CA LYS A 153 -31.29 -16.77 34.17
C LYS A 153 -31.03 -17.47 32.84
N HIS A 154 -30.71 -18.76 32.87
CA HIS A 154 -30.62 -19.57 31.67
C HIS A 154 -31.95 -19.52 30.90
N THR A 155 -31.88 -19.03 29.67
CA THR A 155 -32.99 -19.06 28.72
C THR A 155 -32.65 -20.05 27.63
N THR A 156 -33.35 -21.18 27.60
CA THR A 156 -33.23 -22.18 26.53
C THR A 156 -34.11 -21.75 25.38
N THR A 157 -33.50 -21.22 24.31
CA THR A 157 -34.21 -20.91 23.06
C THR A 157 -34.52 -22.21 22.33
N GLN A 158 -35.80 -22.55 22.20
CA GLN A 158 -36.27 -23.67 21.38
C GLN A 158 -36.60 -23.15 19.98
N GLU A 159 -35.76 -23.48 18.99
CA GLU A 159 -36.09 -23.28 17.58
C GLU A 159 -37.19 -24.28 17.18
N LYS A 160 -38.41 -23.77 17.01
CA LYS A 160 -39.52 -24.57 16.49
C LYS A 160 -39.37 -24.66 14.97
N ASN A 161 -38.70 -25.71 14.49
CA ASN A 161 -38.93 -26.24 13.14
C ASN A 161 -39.97 -27.37 13.25
N PRO A 162 -41.29 -27.06 13.32
CA PRO A 162 -42.29 -28.11 13.30
C PRO A 162 -42.14 -28.89 12.00
N LEU A 163 -42.04 -30.21 12.12
CA LEU A 163 -42.12 -31.10 10.97
C LEU A 163 -43.49 -30.89 10.30
N PRO A 164 -43.58 -30.98 8.96
CA PRO A 164 -44.85 -30.87 8.27
C PRO A 164 -45.84 -31.93 8.80
N ASP A 165 -47.08 -31.51 9.03
CA ASP A 165 -48.13 -32.37 9.56
C ASP A 165 -48.46 -33.52 8.58
N LYS A 166 -49.04 -34.61 9.11
CA LYS A 166 -49.42 -35.79 8.30
C LYS A 166 -50.32 -35.43 7.13
N ASP A 167 -51.22 -34.46 7.33
CA ASP A 167 -52.12 -33.98 6.28
C ASP A 167 -51.35 -33.26 5.17
N ALA A 168 -50.36 -32.43 5.50
CA ALA A 168 -49.52 -31.75 4.53
C ALA A 168 -48.70 -32.75 3.69
N ILE A 169 -48.17 -33.80 4.34
CA ILE A 169 -47.45 -34.89 3.66
C ILE A 169 -48.39 -35.66 2.72
N GLN A 170 -49.61 -35.96 3.16
CA GLN A 170 -50.58 -36.71 2.36
C GLN A 170 -51.08 -35.88 1.16
N GLN A 171 -51.31 -34.58 1.34
CA GLN A 171 -51.66 -33.67 0.26
C GLN A 171 -50.54 -33.57 -0.78
N GLU A 172 -49.30 -33.39 -0.35
CA GLU A 172 -48.15 -33.32 -1.25
C GLU A 172 -47.95 -34.65 -2.01
N LYS A 173 -48.10 -35.79 -1.33
CA LYS A 173 -48.04 -37.11 -1.96
C LYS A 173 -49.14 -37.28 -3.02
N GLY A 174 -50.36 -36.84 -2.75
CA GLY A 174 -51.46 -36.87 -3.71
C GLY A 174 -51.19 -35.99 -4.93
N LYS A 175 -50.66 -34.78 -4.71
CA LYS A 175 -50.24 -33.87 -5.78
C LYS A 175 -49.13 -34.47 -6.66
N GLN A 176 -48.12 -35.09 -6.04
CA GLN A 176 -47.05 -35.76 -6.77
C GLN A 176 -47.58 -36.93 -7.62
N GLN A 177 -48.48 -37.75 -7.07
CA GLN A 177 -49.11 -38.83 -7.83
C GLN A 177 -49.91 -38.32 -9.04
N LEU A 178 -50.65 -37.21 -8.88
CA LEU A 178 -51.36 -36.58 -9.99
C LEU A 178 -50.41 -36.10 -11.08
N ILE A 179 -49.34 -35.38 -10.69
CA ILE A 179 -48.33 -34.88 -11.64
C ILE A 179 -47.68 -36.03 -12.39
N SER A 180 -47.23 -37.09 -11.69
CA SER A 180 -46.63 -38.27 -12.32
C SER A 180 -47.62 -39.00 -13.23
N GLY A 181 -48.91 -39.04 -12.88
CA GLY A 181 -49.94 -39.63 -13.72
C GLY A 181 -50.16 -38.87 -15.04
N ILE A 182 -50.07 -37.55 -15.01
CA ILE A 182 -50.14 -36.69 -16.19
C ILE A 182 -48.87 -36.80 -17.03
N GLU A 183 -47.70 -36.76 -16.39
CA GLU A 183 -46.40 -36.84 -17.07
C GLU A 183 -46.21 -38.17 -17.80
N ASN A 184 -46.69 -39.27 -17.20
CA ASN A 184 -46.61 -40.61 -17.80
C ASN A 184 -47.91 -41.02 -18.53
N PHE A 185 -48.80 -40.07 -18.82
CA PHE A 185 -50.03 -40.37 -19.54
C PHE A 185 -49.72 -40.75 -20.99
N ASP A 186 -50.15 -41.95 -21.38
CA ASP A 186 -50.00 -42.44 -22.75
C ASP A 186 -51.24 -42.10 -23.58
N PRO A 187 -51.15 -41.15 -24.54
CA PRO A 187 -52.28 -40.75 -25.36
C PRO A 187 -52.77 -41.87 -26.28
N ALA A 188 -51.97 -42.91 -26.56
CA ALA A 188 -52.40 -44.05 -27.37
C ALA A 188 -53.45 -44.92 -26.65
N LYS A 189 -53.59 -44.79 -25.31
CA LYS A 189 -54.64 -45.45 -24.53
C LYS A 189 -55.99 -44.73 -24.60
N LEU A 190 -56.04 -43.55 -25.20
CA LEU A 190 -57.30 -42.82 -25.41
C LEU A 190 -58.13 -43.57 -26.46
N LYS A 191 -59.39 -43.89 -26.14
CA LYS A 191 -60.30 -44.53 -27.10
C LYS A 191 -60.58 -43.54 -28.24
N HIS A 192 -60.53 -44.02 -29.48
CA HIS A 192 -60.93 -43.22 -30.63
C HIS A 192 -62.40 -42.81 -30.49
N ALA A 193 -62.65 -41.51 -30.52
CA ALA A 193 -63.99 -40.94 -30.51
C ALA A 193 -64.20 -40.22 -31.84
N GLU A 194 -65.18 -40.68 -32.62
CA GLU A 194 -65.59 -40.01 -33.85
C GLU A 194 -66.50 -38.85 -33.49
N THR A 195 -65.99 -37.62 -33.59
CA THR A 195 -66.78 -36.41 -33.37
C THR A 195 -67.50 -36.03 -34.67
N LEU A 196 -68.83 -36.20 -34.70
CA LEU A 196 -69.65 -35.71 -35.80
C LEU A 196 -69.93 -34.22 -35.61
N GLU A 197 -69.09 -33.37 -36.18
CA GLU A 197 -69.35 -31.93 -36.32
C GLU A 197 -70.41 -31.73 -37.41
N LYS A 198 -71.68 -31.56 -37.00
CA LYS A 198 -72.76 -31.25 -37.93
C LYS A 198 -72.68 -29.78 -38.31
N ASN A 199 -72.11 -29.50 -39.48
CA ASN A 199 -72.32 -28.25 -40.20
C ASN A 199 -73.39 -28.49 -41.30
N PRO A 200 -74.69 -28.56 -40.97
CA PRO A 200 -75.71 -28.67 -41.98
C PRO A 200 -75.68 -27.41 -42.86
N LEU A 201 -75.47 -27.59 -44.16
CA LEU A 201 -75.65 -26.51 -45.12
C LEU A 201 -77.14 -26.09 -45.11
N PRO A 202 -77.45 -24.79 -45.18
CA PRO A 202 -78.83 -24.32 -45.22
C PRO A 202 -79.60 -25.03 -46.33
N THR A 203 -80.79 -25.55 -46.02
CA THR A 203 -81.65 -26.18 -47.03
C THR A 203 -82.19 -25.12 -47.97
N LYS A 204 -82.53 -25.53 -49.20
CA LYS A 204 -82.99 -24.60 -50.24
C LYS A 204 -84.26 -23.85 -49.80
N GLU A 205 -85.11 -24.50 -49.02
CA GLU A 205 -86.30 -23.90 -48.41
C GLU A 205 -85.95 -22.79 -47.41
N ALA A 206 -84.89 -22.96 -46.62
CA ALA A 206 -84.42 -21.93 -45.69
C ALA A 206 -83.87 -20.71 -46.45
N ILE A 207 -83.14 -20.95 -47.54
CA ILE A 207 -82.61 -19.90 -48.42
C ILE A 207 -83.75 -19.14 -49.12
N ASP A 208 -84.74 -19.86 -49.64
CA ASP A 208 -85.87 -19.26 -50.36
C ASP A 208 -86.80 -18.50 -49.41
N ALA A 209 -87.02 -18.99 -48.17
CA ALA A 209 -87.76 -18.27 -47.15
C ALA A 209 -87.08 -16.94 -46.76
N GLU A 210 -85.76 -16.93 -46.63
CA GLU A 210 -85.00 -15.71 -46.37
C GLU A 210 -85.04 -14.74 -47.55
N LYS A 211 -85.09 -15.25 -48.79
CA LYS A 211 -85.21 -14.45 -50.01
C LYS A 211 -86.60 -13.81 -50.21
N ILE A 212 -87.64 -14.35 -49.58
CA ILE A 212 -89.01 -13.77 -49.58
C ILE A 212 -89.17 -12.76 -48.43
N ALA A 213 -88.39 -12.92 -47.35
CA ALA A 213 -88.42 -12.05 -46.18
C ALA A 213 -87.49 -10.82 -46.27
N ALA A 214 -86.68 -10.71 -47.33
CA ALA A 214 -85.80 -9.58 -47.65
C ALA A 214 -86.38 -8.71 -48.77
#